data_AF-A0A5P2XEU5-F1
#
_entry.id   AF-A0A5P2XEU5-F1
#
_cell.length_a   1.000
_cell.length_b   1.000
_cell.length_c   1.000
_cell.angle_alpha   90.00
_cell.angle_beta   90.00
_cell.angle_gamma   90.00
#
_symmetry.space_group_name_H-M   'P 1'
#
loop_
_entity.id
_entity.type
_entity.pdbx_description
1 polymer ?
#
loop_
_entity_poly.entity_id
_entity_poly.type
_entity_poly.pdbx_seq_one_letter_code
_entity_poly.pdbx_strand_id
1 'polypeptide(L)'
;MTADTRPAPRTAATQAWIAMYHSVDRCPDDPYRITVTPERLDAQLARLRRRGLTGVSMAELLRARAEGRADGLVGLTFDDGYQDFVDHALPLLRRHGCTATLFVLPGRLDGDNAWDPLGPRKPLLGATGIHAAHDSGMEVASHSLTHVDLTRADDEQLQREIAGSRSALVQLIGAPVDGFCYPYGYVDTRVRDAVRAAGYRYACAIDPGPLADDFALPRVHIGQRDIGARLWLKERLNRTRGRALPTAGSTSAGLPCGHVSRETAAHAPRESTPRVSRETTSRVPRETSTGPSAGPRATSNTAAAPPRAVKP
;
A
#
# COMPACT_ATOMS: atom_id res chain seq x y z
N MET A 1 -41.81 34.54 20.43
CA MET A 1 -40.75 33.63 20.93
C MET A 1 -40.09 33.00 19.72
N THR A 2 -39.05 33.64 19.18
CA THR A 2 -38.24 33.08 18.09
C THR A 2 -37.17 32.20 18.73
N ALA A 3 -37.21 30.90 18.44
CA ALA A 3 -36.24 29.95 18.96
C ALA A 3 -34.86 30.26 18.36
N ASP A 4 -33.98 30.80 19.21
CA ASP A 4 -32.56 30.96 18.99
C ASP A 4 -31.93 29.57 18.77
N THR A 5 -31.88 29.14 17.51
CA THR A 5 -31.23 27.89 17.12
C THR A 5 -29.74 28.18 16.93
N ARG A 6 -29.04 28.41 18.05
CA ARG A 6 -27.58 28.43 18.03
C ARG A 6 -27.08 27.03 17.65
N PRO A 7 -26.28 26.88 16.59
CA PRO A 7 -25.68 25.59 16.26
C PRO A 7 -24.86 25.11 17.46
N ALA A 8 -25.04 23.84 17.83
CA ALA A 8 -24.26 23.21 18.88
C ALA A 8 -22.75 23.44 18.63
N PRO A 9 -21.94 23.64 19.68
CA PRO A 9 -20.51 23.87 19.51
C PRO A 9 -19.90 22.70 18.74
N ARG A 10 -19.36 22.98 17.55
CA ARG A 10 -18.57 22.01 16.78
C ARG A 10 -17.44 21.54 17.68
N THR A 11 -17.51 20.30 18.15
CA THR A 11 -16.37 19.63 18.77
C THR A 11 -15.19 19.78 17.82
N ALA A 12 -14.03 20.20 18.32
CA ALA A 12 -12.87 20.53 17.50
C ALA A 12 -12.64 19.42 16.47
N ALA A 13 -12.80 19.77 15.18
CA ALA A 13 -12.78 18.85 14.05
C ALA A 13 -11.62 17.85 14.20
N THR A 14 -11.93 16.57 14.35
CA THR A 14 -10.90 15.54 14.35
C THR A 14 -10.46 15.35 12.91
N GLN A 15 -9.39 16.05 12.51
CA GLN A 15 -8.84 15.93 11.16
C GLN A 15 -8.57 14.46 10.83
N ALA A 16 -8.93 14.09 9.60
CA ALA A 16 -8.74 12.74 9.12
C ALA A 16 -7.26 12.34 9.08
N TRP A 17 -7.01 11.06 9.26
CA TRP A 17 -5.67 10.45 9.20
C TRP A 17 -5.79 9.03 8.66
N ILE A 18 -4.66 8.45 8.26
CA ILE A 18 -4.62 7.14 7.60
C ILE A 18 -3.89 6.14 8.49
N ALA A 19 -4.60 5.10 8.93
CA ALA A 19 -4.09 3.97 9.69
C ALA A 19 -3.54 2.90 8.75
N MET A 20 -2.34 2.40 9.06
CA MET A 20 -1.65 1.36 8.30
C MET A 20 -1.51 0.10 9.13
N TYR A 21 -2.21 -0.95 8.71
CA TYR A 21 -2.14 -2.32 9.19
C TYR A 21 -1.51 -3.20 8.11
N HIS A 22 -1.10 -4.42 8.46
CA HIS A 22 -0.62 -5.42 7.51
C HIS A 22 -1.33 -6.75 7.79
N SER A 23 -0.85 -7.52 8.77
CA SER A 23 -1.38 -8.85 9.08
C SER A 23 -2.30 -8.82 10.31
N VAL A 24 -3.40 -9.59 10.25
CA VAL A 24 -4.37 -9.74 11.35
C VAL A 24 -4.45 -11.20 11.77
N ASP A 25 -3.49 -11.67 12.55
CA ASP A 25 -3.36 -13.09 12.90
C ASP A 25 -2.79 -13.30 14.31
N ARG A 26 -2.89 -14.52 14.84
CA ARG A 26 -2.27 -14.94 16.11
C ARG A 26 -0.90 -15.54 15.83
N CYS A 27 0.03 -14.70 15.43
CA CYS A 27 1.43 -15.09 15.28
C CYS A 27 2.28 -14.48 16.41
N PRO A 28 2.85 -15.30 17.31
CA PRO A 28 3.71 -14.79 18.39
C PRO A 28 5.08 -14.32 17.89
N ASP A 29 5.53 -14.82 16.74
CA ASP A 29 6.78 -14.40 16.09
C ASP A 29 6.49 -13.30 15.05
N ASP A 30 6.85 -12.07 15.38
CA ASP A 30 6.58 -10.88 14.58
C ASP A 30 7.76 -9.89 14.65
N PRO A 31 8.91 -10.23 14.05
CA PRO A 31 10.13 -9.42 14.13
C PRO A 31 9.96 -8.03 13.51
N TYR A 32 9.09 -7.92 12.49
CA TYR A 32 8.77 -6.68 11.80
C TYR A 32 7.68 -5.85 12.51
N ARG A 33 7.01 -6.40 13.51
CA ARG A 33 5.94 -5.75 14.30
C ARG A 33 4.75 -5.32 13.45
N ILE A 34 4.42 -6.11 12.43
CA ILE A 34 3.37 -5.83 11.44
C ILE A 34 2.09 -6.63 11.69
N THR A 35 2.09 -7.51 12.69
CA THR A 35 0.94 -8.36 13.02
C THR A 35 0.15 -7.77 14.19
N VAL A 36 -1.17 -7.70 14.04
CA VAL A 36 -2.12 -7.45 15.14
C VAL A 36 -3.00 -8.68 15.32
N THR A 37 -3.39 -9.00 16.55
CA THR A 37 -4.36 -10.10 16.74
C THR A 37 -5.77 -9.64 16.38
N PRO A 38 -6.70 -10.57 16.03
CA PRO A 38 -8.09 -10.22 15.76
C PRO A 38 -8.75 -9.45 16.93
N GLU A 39 -8.48 -9.84 18.18
CA GLU A 39 -8.98 -9.14 19.37
C GLU A 39 -8.41 -7.73 19.50
N ARG A 40 -7.17 -7.54 19.06
CA ARG A 40 -6.54 -6.23 19.07
C ARG A 40 -7.19 -5.31 18.04
N LEU A 41 -7.35 -5.78 16.81
CA LEU A 41 -8.04 -5.03 15.77
C LEU A 41 -9.46 -4.66 16.22
N ASP A 42 -10.21 -5.62 16.76
CA ASP A 42 -11.55 -5.39 17.29
C ASP A 42 -11.59 -4.27 18.34
N ALA A 43 -10.67 -4.31 19.31
CA ALA A 43 -10.58 -3.28 20.35
C ALA A 43 -10.21 -1.90 19.78
N GLN A 44 -9.37 -1.86 18.74
CA GLN A 44 -8.98 -0.63 18.06
C GLN A 44 -10.15 -0.02 17.27
N LEU A 45 -10.88 -0.82 16.50
CA LEU A 45 -12.09 -0.40 15.77
C LEU A 45 -13.20 0.07 16.73
N ALA A 46 -13.45 -0.69 17.80
CA ALA A 46 -14.42 -0.31 18.83
C ALA A 46 -14.06 1.03 19.49
N ARG A 47 -12.77 1.32 19.65
CA ARG A 47 -12.30 2.61 20.19
C ARG A 47 -12.52 3.76 19.23
N LEU A 48 -12.30 3.58 17.93
CA LEU A 48 -12.64 4.58 16.92
C LEU A 48 -14.13 4.94 17.04
N ARG A 49 -15.00 3.93 17.03
CA ARG A 49 -16.45 4.11 17.15
C ARG A 49 -16.86 4.85 18.43
N ARG A 50 -16.31 4.47 19.59
CA ARG A 50 -16.58 5.16 20.88
C ARG A 50 -16.17 6.63 20.88
N ARG A 51 -15.28 7.05 19.98
CA ARG A 51 -14.85 8.44 19.83
C ARG A 51 -15.57 9.20 18.72
N GLY A 52 -16.60 8.60 18.13
CA GLY A 52 -17.31 9.16 16.99
C GLY A 52 -16.49 9.14 15.70
N LEU A 53 -15.44 8.33 15.64
CA LEU A 53 -14.64 8.13 14.42
C LEU A 53 -15.16 6.93 13.64
N THR A 54 -15.18 7.04 12.32
CA THR A 54 -15.57 5.97 11.39
C THR A 54 -14.38 5.57 10.52
N GLY A 55 -14.09 4.27 10.47
CA GLY A 55 -13.08 3.72 9.58
C GLY A 55 -13.62 3.56 8.16
N VAL A 56 -12.91 4.10 7.18
CA VAL A 56 -13.32 4.08 5.77
C VAL A 56 -12.15 3.72 4.84
N SER A 57 -12.44 3.27 3.62
CA SER A 57 -11.45 3.13 2.56
C SER A 57 -10.84 4.47 2.15
N MET A 58 -9.71 4.44 1.46
CA MET A 58 -9.05 5.62 0.91
C MET A 58 -9.90 6.29 -0.18
N ALA A 59 -10.55 5.51 -1.06
CA ALA A 59 -11.50 6.06 -2.02
C ALA A 59 -12.61 6.87 -1.34
N GLU A 60 -13.23 6.31 -0.28
CA GLU A 60 -14.27 7.00 0.48
C GLU A 60 -13.74 8.22 1.21
N LEU A 61 -12.56 8.09 1.83
CA LEU A 61 -11.91 9.18 2.56
C LEU A 61 -11.57 10.35 1.66
N LEU A 62 -10.97 10.10 0.50
CA LEU A 62 -10.55 11.14 -0.44
C LEU A 62 -11.76 11.80 -1.11
N ARG A 63 -12.82 11.05 -1.39
CA ARG A 63 -14.10 11.62 -1.85
C ARG A 63 -14.69 12.54 -0.78
N ALA A 64 -14.83 12.05 0.46
CA ALA A 64 -15.34 12.86 1.57
C ALA A 64 -14.47 14.08 1.83
N ARG A 65 -13.14 13.97 1.69
CA ARG A 65 -12.21 15.10 1.82
C ARG A 65 -12.49 16.16 0.76
N ALA A 66 -12.62 15.78 -0.50
CA ALA A 66 -12.94 16.70 -1.60
C ALA A 66 -14.28 17.44 -1.39
N GLU A 67 -15.23 16.78 -0.71
CA GLU A 67 -16.55 17.32 -0.38
C GLU A 67 -16.60 18.11 0.95
N GLY A 68 -15.47 18.26 1.65
CA GLY A 68 -15.41 18.94 2.95
C GLY A 68 -16.06 18.16 4.10
N ARG A 69 -16.19 16.84 3.96
CA ARG A 69 -16.88 15.91 4.89
C ARG A 69 -15.97 14.82 5.48
N ALA A 70 -14.64 15.03 5.48
CA ALA A 70 -13.69 14.07 6.04
C ALA A 70 -13.56 14.13 7.57
N ASP A 71 -14.17 15.12 8.23
CA ASP A 71 -14.14 15.24 9.68
C ASP A 71 -14.73 13.99 10.34
N GLY A 72 -13.98 13.37 11.25
CA GLY A 72 -14.39 12.14 11.93
C GLY A 72 -14.14 10.85 11.14
N LEU A 73 -13.50 10.93 9.97
CA LEU A 73 -13.11 9.74 9.20
C LEU A 73 -11.65 9.33 9.47
N VAL A 74 -11.39 8.03 9.38
CA VAL A 74 -10.06 7.44 9.46
C VAL A 74 -9.89 6.50 8.27
N GLY A 75 -8.88 6.73 7.44
CA GLY A 75 -8.53 5.83 6.34
C GLY A 75 -7.96 4.54 6.90
N LEU A 76 -8.60 3.41 6.67
CA LEU A 76 -8.09 2.10 7.08
C LEU A 76 -7.39 1.45 5.89
N THR A 77 -6.10 1.19 6.03
CA THR A 77 -5.29 0.54 4.99
C THR A 77 -4.66 -0.74 5.53
N PHE A 78 -4.67 -1.78 4.70
CA PHE A 78 -4.05 -3.09 4.94
C PHE A 78 -3.12 -3.39 3.77
N ASP A 79 -1.84 -3.53 4.06
CA ASP A 79 -0.82 -3.79 3.05
C ASP A 79 -0.58 -5.29 2.84
N ASP A 80 0.20 -5.62 1.81
CA ASP A 80 0.70 -6.96 1.44
C ASP A 80 -0.32 -7.99 0.93
N GLY A 81 -1.61 -7.80 1.15
CA GLY A 81 -2.62 -8.74 0.66
C GLY A 81 -2.55 -10.11 1.33
N TYR A 82 -2.26 -10.17 2.63
CA TYR A 82 -2.27 -11.41 3.41
C TYR A 82 -3.65 -12.08 3.42
N GLN A 83 -3.67 -13.41 3.38
CA GLN A 83 -4.89 -14.22 3.47
C GLN A 83 -5.69 -13.92 4.75
N ASP A 84 -4.99 -13.61 5.85
CA ASP A 84 -5.59 -13.27 7.14
C ASP A 84 -6.48 -12.00 7.09
N PHE A 85 -6.35 -11.17 6.06
CA PHE A 85 -7.29 -10.07 5.84
C PHE A 85 -8.72 -10.60 5.65
N VAL A 86 -8.90 -11.59 4.76
CA VAL A 86 -10.23 -12.18 4.51
C VAL A 86 -10.68 -13.02 5.69
N ASP A 87 -9.78 -13.79 6.28
CA ASP A 87 -10.11 -14.75 7.33
C ASP A 87 -10.45 -14.07 8.67
N HIS A 88 -9.81 -12.93 8.96
CA HIS A 88 -9.86 -12.31 10.28
C HIS A 88 -10.20 -10.82 10.27
N ALA A 89 -9.61 -10.01 9.38
CA ALA A 89 -9.85 -8.57 9.36
C ALA A 89 -11.24 -8.21 8.82
N LEU A 90 -11.62 -8.79 7.68
CA LEU A 90 -12.84 -8.50 6.95
C LEU A 90 -14.12 -8.72 7.78
N PRO A 91 -14.30 -9.84 8.51
CA PRO A 91 -15.44 -10.01 9.40
C PRO A 91 -15.54 -8.95 10.50
N LEU A 92 -14.39 -8.50 11.03
CA LEU A 92 -14.34 -7.46 12.06
C LEU A 92 -14.68 -6.08 11.49
N LEU A 93 -14.13 -5.71 10.33
CA LEU A 93 -14.46 -4.47 9.63
C LEU A 93 -15.96 -4.37 9.38
N ARG A 94 -16.58 -5.43 8.84
CA ARG A 94 -18.02 -5.50 8.61
C ARG A 94 -18.83 -5.36 9.89
N ARG A 95 -18.43 -6.04 10.98
CA ARG A 95 -19.11 -5.95 12.28
C ARG A 95 -19.11 -4.52 12.84
N HIS A 96 -18.06 -3.75 12.58
CA HIS A 96 -17.96 -2.35 13.00
C HIS A 96 -18.53 -1.35 11.99
N GLY A 97 -19.07 -1.81 10.86
CA GLY A 97 -19.56 -0.93 9.80
C GLY A 97 -18.46 -0.10 9.14
N CYS A 98 -17.22 -0.62 9.11
CA CYS A 98 -16.08 0.02 8.49
C CYS A 98 -15.84 -0.53 7.08
N THR A 99 -15.35 0.33 6.20
CA THR A 99 -14.69 -0.07 4.94
C THR A 99 -13.17 0.13 5.09
N ALA A 100 -12.39 -0.47 4.20
CA ALA A 100 -10.94 -0.36 4.19
C ALA A 100 -10.38 -0.50 2.77
N THR A 101 -9.14 -0.06 2.60
CA THR A 101 -8.34 -0.31 1.40
C THR A 101 -7.39 -1.47 1.67
N LEU A 102 -7.47 -2.50 0.85
CA LEU A 102 -6.55 -3.62 0.80
C LEU A 102 -5.59 -3.42 -0.38
N PHE A 103 -4.32 -3.19 -0.09
CA PHE A 103 -3.27 -3.11 -1.09
C PHE A 103 -2.69 -4.51 -1.33
N VAL A 104 -2.76 -4.98 -2.58
CA VAL A 104 -2.39 -6.36 -2.96
C VAL A 104 -1.31 -6.39 -4.04
N LEU A 105 -0.69 -7.57 -4.20
CA LEU A 105 0.39 -7.84 -5.15
C LEU A 105 -0.08 -8.84 -6.22
N PRO A 106 -0.65 -8.38 -7.35
CA PRO A 106 -1.15 -9.29 -8.39
C PRO A 106 -0.09 -10.20 -9.01
N GLY A 107 1.20 -9.90 -8.86
CA GLY A 107 2.29 -10.76 -9.31
C GLY A 107 2.69 -11.85 -8.32
N ARG A 108 2.03 -11.94 -7.16
CA ARG A 108 2.32 -12.91 -6.08
C ARG A 108 1.06 -13.58 -5.51
N LEU A 109 -0.04 -13.63 -6.26
CA LEU A 109 -1.26 -14.33 -5.84
C LEU A 109 -0.96 -15.77 -5.46
N ASP A 110 -1.61 -16.26 -4.41
CA ASP A 110 -1.44 -17.61 -3.85
C ASP A 110 0.00 -17.96 -3.41
N GLY A 111 0.89 -16.95 -3.35
CA GLY A 111 2.25 -17.06 -2.85
C GLY A 111 2.34 -16.71 -1.37
N ASP A 112 3.48 -16.15 -0.99
CA ASP A 112 3.82 -15.81 0.38
C ASP A 112 4.75 -14.58 0.45
N ASN A 113 4.99 -14.05 1.66
CA ASN A 113 5.78 -12.84 1.92
C ASN A 113 7.30 -13.02 1.77
N ALA A 114 7.79 -13.41 0.60
CA ALA A 114 9.20 -13.82 0.40
C ALA A 114 10.21 -12.70 0.67
N TRP A 115 9.74 -11.46 0.68
CA TRP A 115 10.54 -10.27 1.00
C TRP A 115 10.87 -10.10 2.48
N ASP A 116 10.22 -10.87 3.37
CA ASP A 116 10.39 -10.82 4.83
C ASP A 116 11.09 -12.09 5.36
N PRO A 117 12.40 -12.26 5.14
CA PRO A 117 13.09 -13.52 5.40
C PRO A 117 13.22 -13.90 6.89
N LEU A 118 13.09 -12.92 7.80
CA LEU A 118 13.19 -13.17 9.23
C LEU A 118 11.85 -13.52 9.88
N GLY A 119 10.74 -13.29 9.17
CA GLY A 119 9.40 -13.47 9.69
C GLY A 119 8.81 -14.84 9.33
N PRO A 120 7.66 -15.19 9.93
CA PRO A 120 6.89 -16.37 9.53
C PRO A 120 6.44 -16.25 8.07
N ARG A 121 6.37 -17.39 7.36
CA ARG A 121 5.72 -17.46 6.04
C ARG A 121 4.22 -17.22 6.21
N LYS A 122 3.72 -16.15 5.61
CA LYS A 122 2.30 -15.79 5.60
C LYS A 122 1.75 -15.95 4.18
N PRO A 123 0.68 -16.72 3.98
CA PRO A 123 0.07 -16.88 2.67
C PRO A 123 -0.55 -15.56 2.20
N LEU A 124 -0.42 -15.28 0.91
CA LEU A 124 -1.05 -14.15 0.24
C LEU A 124 -2.37 -14.58 -0.38
N LEU A 125 -3.28 -13.62 -0.53
CA LEU A 125 -4.57 -13.84 -1.18
C LEU A 125 -4.38 -14.27 -2.63
N GLY A 126 -5.13 -15.30 -3.03
CA GLY A 126 -5.43 -15.58 -4.43
C GLY A 126 -6.54 -14.70 -5.00
N ALA A 127 -6.88 -14.94 -6.27
CA ALA A 127 -7.99 -14.27 -6.96
C ALA A 127 -9.30 -14.32 -6.16
N THR A 128 -9.66 -15.51 -5.65
CA THR A 128 -10.90 -15.73 -4.88
C THR A 128 -10.97 -14.84 -3.63
N GLY A 129 -9.85 -14.68 -2.92
CA GLY A 129 -9.79 -13.84 -1.73
C GLY A 129 -9.90 -12.34 -2.06
N ILE A 130 -9.29 -11.92 -3.17
CA ILE A 130 -9.39 -10.55 -3.66
C ILE A 130 -10.83 -10.22 -4.07
N HIS A 131 -11.53 -11.11 -4.78
CA HIS A 131 -12.95 -10.95 -5.10
C HIS A 131 -13.79 -10.89 -3.84
N ALA A 132 -13.56 -11.78 -2.86
CA ALA A 132 -14.30 -11.75 -1.60
C ALA A 132 -14.15 -10.42 -0.83
N ALA A 133 -12.96 -9.83 -0.83
CA ALA A 133 -12.72 -8.51 -0.24
C ALA A 133 -13.48 -7.40 -1.01
N HIS A 134 -13.33 -7.37 -2.33
CA HIS A 134 -13.99 -6.41 -3.21
C HIS A 134 -15.52 -6.47 -3.10
N ASP A 135 -16.10 -7.66 -3.20
CA ASP A 135 -17.56 -7.88 -3.18
C ASP A 135 -18.17 -7.60 -1.81
N SER A 136 -17.33 -7.58 -0.76
CA SER A 136 -17.72 -7.16 0.59
C SER A 136 -17.66 -5.64 0.80
N GLY A 137 -17.38 -4.86 -0.24
CA GLY A 137 -17.32 -3.40 -0.20
C GLY A 137 -15.98 -2.83 0.25
N MET A 138 -14.91 -3.63 0.25
CA MET A 138 -13.55 -3.11 0.48
C MET A 138 -12.96 -2.59 -0.82
N GLU A 139 -12.15 -1.55 -0.73
CA GLU A 139 -11.37 -1.08 -1.88
C GLU A 139 -10.17 -2.01 -2.07
N VAL A 140 -10.00 -2.54 -3.29
CA VAL A 140 -8.79 -3.27 -3.70
C VAL A 140 -7.88 -2.32 -4.48
N ALA A 141 -6.65 -2.16 -4.02
CA ALA A 141 -5.65 -1.25 -4.57
C ALA A 141 -4.29 -1.94 -4.75
N SER A 142 -3.35 -1.29 -5.43
CA SER A 142 -2.06 -1.91 -5.80
C SER A 142 -0.97 -1.69 -4.75
N HIS A 143 -0.19 -2.73 -4.45
CA HIS A 143 1.05 -2.66 -3.66
C HIS A 143 2.29 -3.03 -4.50
N SER A 144 2.42 -2.48 -5.71
CA SER A 144 3.33 -2.94 -6.77
C SER A 144 2.97 -4.32 -7.32
N LEU A 145 3.76 -4.88 -8.23
CA LEU A 145 3.51 -6.20 -8.82
C LEU A 145 4.10 -7.30 -7.94
N THR A 146 5.35 -7.12 -7.47
CA THR A 146 6.11 -8.16 -6.78
C THR A 146 6.85 -7.72 -5.51
N HIS A 147 6.54 -6.54 -4.97
CA HIS A 147 7.11 -6.02 -3.70
C HIS A 147 8.60 -5.68 -3.77
N VAL A 148 9.05 -4.99 -4.83
CA VAL A 148 10.45 -4.55 -4.94
C VAL A 148 10.63 -3.11 -4.45
N ASP A 149 11.86 -2.75 -4.10
CA ASP A 149 12.23 -1.36 -3.90
C ASP A 149 12.23 -0.61 -5.24
N LEU A 150 11.15 0.15 -5.47
CA LEU A 150 10.91 0.89 -6.72
C LEU A 150 11.96 1.97 -6.97
N THR A 151 12.58 2.53 -5.92
CA THR A 151 13.62 3.56 -6.07
C THR A 151 14.90 3.00 -6.70
N ARG A 152 15.10 1.68 -6.58
CA ARG A 152 16.25 0.93 -7.11
C ARG A 152 15.94 0.21 -8.43
N ALA A 153 14.68 0.15 -8.84
CA ALA A 153 14.26 -0.49 -10.08
C ALA A 153 14.70 0.33 -11.31
N ASP A 154 15.18 -0.33 -12.35
CA ASP A 154 15.33 0.28 -13.67
C ASP A 154 13.96 0.67 -14.27
N ASP A 155 13.96 1.41 -15.38
CA ASP A 155 12.72 1.94 -15.94
C ASP A 155 11.76 0.85 -16.44
N GLU A 156 12.30 -0.26 -16.94
CA GLU A 156 11.48 -1.38 -17.42
C GLU A 156 10.80 -2.09 -16.25
N GLN A 157 11.56 -2.38 -15.18
CA GLN A 157 11.04 -2.95 -13.96
C GLN A 157 10.05 -2.00 -13.28
N LEU A 158 10.35 -0.71 -13.21
CA LEU A 158 9.46 0.30 -12.63
C LEU A 158 8.10 0.33 -13.35
N GLN A 159 8.10 0.32 -14.68
CA GLN A 159 6.87 0.28 -15.47
C GLN A 159 6.07 -1.01 -15.24
N ARG A 160 6.73 -2.18 -15.22
CA ARG A 160 6.07 -3.45 -14.93
C ARG A 160 5.46 -3.47 -13.53
N GLU A 161 6.21 -3.02 -12.53
CA GLU A 161 5.79 -3.01 -11.13
C GLU A 161 4.60 -2.08 -10.87
N ILE A 162 4.56 -0.93 -11.55
CA ILE A 162 3.52 0.09 -11.33
C ILE A 162 2.33 -0.12 -12.27
N ALA A 163 2.55 -0.01 -13.58
CA ALA A 163 1.49 -0.05 -14.59
C ALA A 163 1.00 -1.48 -14.85
N GLY A 164 1.90 -2.46 -14.79
CA GLY A 164 1.55 -3.88 -14.89
C GLY A 164 0.68 -4.33 -13.72
N SER A 165 1.01 -3.91 -12.49
CA SER A 165 0.18 -4.19 -11.31
C SER A 165 -1.23 -3.60 -11.44
N ARG A 166 -1.35 -2.35 -11.90
CA ARG A 166 -2.65 -1.72 -12.14
C ARG A 166 -3.49 -2.51 -13.14
N SER A 167 -2.88 -2.86 -14.27
CA SER A 167 -3.55 -3.54 -15.37
C SER A 167 -4.03 -4.93 -14.96
N ALA A 168 -3.19 -5.68 -14.24
CA ALA A 168 -3.53 -7.00 -13.73
C ALA A 168 -4.71 -6.94 -12.74
N LEU A 169 -4.73 -5.96 -11.83
CA LEU A 169 -5.84 -5.82 -10.89
C LEU A 169 -7.13 -5.37 -11.56
N VAL A 170 -7.08 -4.42 -12.49
CA VAL A 170 -8.27 -4.01 -13.27
C VAL A 170 -8.87 -5.20 -14.02
N GLN A 171 -8.03 -6.04 -14.64
CA GLN A 171 -8.47 -7.26 -15.30
C GLN A 171 -9.07 -8.28 -14.32
N LEU A 172 -8.46 -8.42 -13.14
CA LEU A 172 -8.91 -9.37 -12.13
C LEU A 172 -10.27 -8.99 -11.53
N ILE A 173 -10.46 -7.73 -11.12
CA ILE A 173 -11.66 -7.30 -10.39
C ILE A 173 -12.75 -6.73 -11.30
N GLY A 174 -12.43 -6.37 -12.56
CA GLY A 174 -13.37 -5.78 -13.50
C GLY A 174 -13.81 -4.35 -13.15
N ALA A 175 -13.03 -3.64 -12.32
CA ALA A 175 -13.31 -2.29 -11.86
C ALA A 175 -12.03 -1.42 -11.86
N PRO A 176 -12.15 -0.08 -11.85
CA PRO A 176 -11.00 0.81 -11.78
C PRO A 176 -10.17 0.59 -10.50
N VAL A 177 -8.84 0.61 -10.66
CA VAL A 177 -7.88 0.57 -9.55
C VAL A 177 -7.19 1.92 -9.46
N ASP A 178 -7.63 2.71 -8.48
CA ASP A 178 -7.25 4.12 -8.34
C ASP A 178 -6.11 4.33 -7.32
N GLY A 179 -5.90 3.38 -6.41
CA GLY A 179 -4.94 3.49 -5.32
C GLY A 179 -3.64 2.72 -5.54
N PHE A 180 -2.54 3.31 -5.09
CA PHE A 180 -1.23 2.67 -5.01
C PHE A 180 -0.63 2.79 -3.61
N CYS A 181 0.20 1.84 -3.20
CA CYS A 181 0.97 1.89 -1.96
C CYS A 181 2.42 1.51 -2.26
N TYR A 182 3.37 2.35 -1.83
CA TYR A 182 4.80 2.12 -2.08
C TYR A 182 5.34 1.01 -1.16
N PRO A 183 5.93 -0.08 -1.70
CA PRO A 183 6.63 -1.08 -0.90
C PRO A 183 7.68 -0.42 0.01
N TYR A 184 7.75 -0.87 1.26
CA TYR A 184 8.63 -0.31 2.31
C TYR A 184 8.39 1.18 2.65
N GLY A 185 7.40 1.83 2.01
CA GLY A 185 7.17 3.26 2.08
C GLY A 185 8.20 4.12 1.34
N TYR A 186 9.07 3.51 0.52
CA TYR A 186 10.13 4.23 -0.20
C TYR A 186 9.59 4.90 -1.46
N VAL A 187 9.84 6.21 -1.55
CA VAL A 187 9.37 7.04 -2.66
C VAL A 187 10.40 8.14 -2.96
N ASP A 188 10.65 8.35 -4.25
CA ASP A 188 11.35 9.51 -4.78
C ASP A 188 10.48 10.18 -5.86
N THR A 189 10.94 11.29 -6.43
CA THR A 189 10.22 12.01 -7.48
C THR A 189 9.95 11.13 -8.71
N ARG A 190 10.93 10.30 -9.12
CA ARG A 190 10.82 9.43 -10.30
C ARG A 190 9.72 8.39 -10.12
N VAL A 191 9.72 7.70 -8.98
CA VAL A 191 8.72 6.68 -8.64
C VAL A 191 7.34 7.30 -8.50
N ARG A 192 7.21 8.44 -7.80
CA ARG A 192 5.93 9.15 -7.65
C ARG A 192 5.35 9.57 -8.99
N ASP A 193 6.17 10.14 -9.87
CA ASP A 193 5.73 10.61 -11.18
C ASP A 193 5.36 9.43 -12.09
N ALA A 194 6.03 8.28 -11.97
CA ALA A 194 5.65 7.04 -12.65
C ALA A 194 4.29 6.50 -12.17
N VAL A 195 4.01 6.54 -10.86
CA VAL A 195 2.67 6.18 -10.31
C VAL A 195 1.59 7.09 -10.89
N ARG A 196 1.84 8.40 -10.94
CA ARG A 196 0.90 9.35 -11.56
C ARG A 196 0.68 9.06 -13.05
N ALA A 197 1.76 8.81 -13.79
CA ALA A 197 1.70 8.50 -15.23
C ALA A 197 0.97 7.18 -15.53
N ALA A 198 1.02 6.20 -14.62
CA ALA A 198 0.31 4.93 -14.76
C ALA A 198 -1.22 5.03 -14.57
N GLY A 199 -1.73 6.20 -14.20
CA GLY A 199 -3.18 6.45 -14.09
C GLY A 199 -3.78 6.11 -12.74
N TYR A 200 -2.97 5.96 -11.68
CA TYR A 200 -3.47 5.99 -10.30
C TYR A 200 -3.96 7.41 -9.95
N ARG A 201 -4.92 7.53 -9.04
CA ARG A 201 -5.43 8.81 -8.55
C ARG A 201 -4.85 9.24 -7.21
N TYR A 202 -4.35 8.29 -6.43
CA TYR A 202 -3.67 8.56 -5.18
C TYR A 202 -2.62 7.49 -4.89
N ALA A 203 -1.68 7.80 -4.00
CA ALA A 203 -0.76 6.81 -3.48
C ALA A 203 -0.38 7.04 -2.02
N CYS A 204 -0.11 5.95 -1.30
CA CYS A 204 0.22 5.95 0.11
C CYS A 204 1.69 5.64 0.35
N ALA A 205 2.33 6.45 1.21
CA ALA A 205 3.67 6.27 1.72
C ALA A 205 3.65 6.16 3.26
N ILE A 206 4.81 5.97 3.91
CA ILE A 206 4.89 5.99 5.38
C ILE A 206 5.22 7.38 5.89
N ASP A 207 6.33 7.95 5.40
CA ASP A 207 6.81 9.27 5.79
C ASP A 207 7.48 9.99 4.59
N PRO A 208 6.68 10.57 3.69
CA PRO A 208 7.15 11.11 2.42
C PRO A 208 7.88 12.45 2.55
N GLY A 209 7.89 13.05 3.74
CA GLY A 209 8.55 14.32 4.01
C GLY A 209 8.09 15.40 3.02
N PRO A 210 9.01 16.08 2.30
CA PRO A 210 8.68 17.12 1.32
C PRO A 210 7.86 16.65 0.12
N LEU A 211 7.79 15.33 -0.15
CA LEU A 211 7.02 14.79 -1.26
C LEU A 211 5.54 14.61 -0.94
N ALA A 212 5.10 14.93 0.28
CA ALA A 212 3.72 14.75 0.74
C ALA A 212 2.70 15.47 -0.17
N ASP A 213 1.94 14.69 -0.92
CA ASP A 213 0.79 15.13 -1.73
C ASP A 213 -0.20 13.95 -1.89
N ASP A 214 -1.19 14.08 -2.77
CA ASP A 214 -2.15 12.99 -3.02
C ASP A 214 -1.51 11.71 -3.59
N PHE A 215 -0.29 11.81 -4.14
CA PHE A 215 0.52 10.69 -4.63
C PHE A 215 1.62 10.28 -3.64
N ALA A 216 1.62 10.83 -2.43
CA ALA A 216 2.45 10.35 -1.33
C ALA A 216 1.76 10.72 -0.02
N LEU A 217 0.62 10.08 0.24
CA LEU A 217 -0.17 10.31 1.45
C LEU A 217 0.53 9.67 2.65
N PRO A 218 0.84 10.43 3.72
CA PRO A 218 1.51 9.89 4.90
C PRO A 218 0.57 8.99 5.70
N ARG A 219 1.13 7.91 6.27
CA ARG A 219 0.37 6.95 7.06
C ARG A 219 0.94 6.75 8.45
N VAL A 220 0.15 6.08 9.26
CA VAL A 220 0.39 5.87 10.68
C VAL A 220 0.34 4.38 10.93
N HIS A 221 1.51 3.78 11.11
CA HIS A 221 1.61 2.38 11.47
C HIS A 221 0.84 2.09 12.76
N ILE A 222 -0.06 1.11 12.73
CA ILE A 222 -0.80 0.59 13.88
C ILE A 222 -0.43 -0.87 14.09
N GLY A 223 0.17 -1.18 15.24
CA GLY A 223 0.63 -2.51 15.60
C GLY A 223 0.04 -3.01 16.92
N GLN A 224 0.47 -4.20 17.34
CA GLN A 224 -0.14 -4.95 18.46
C GLN A 224 -0.16 -4.20 19.80
N ARG A 225 0.76 -3.25 20.00
CA ARG A 225 0.88 -2.46 21.24
C ARG A 225 0.05 -1.18 21.23
N ASP A 226 -0.56 -0.81 20.11
CA ASP A 226 -1.26 0.46 19.96
C ASP A 226 -2.69 0.39 20.51
N ILE A 227 -2.77 0.50 21.83
CA ILE A 227 -4.02 0.62 22.59
C ILE A 227 -4.03 1.87 23.46
N GLY A 228 -5.21 2.21 23.99
CA GLY A 228 -5.33 3.16 25.09
C GLY A 228 -4.63 4.50 24.81
N ALA A 229 -3.72 4.85 25.71
CA ALA A 229 -2.91 6.07 25.64
C ALA A 229 -1.95 6.11 24.44
N ARG A 230 -1.40 4.96 24.00
CA ARG A 230 -0.45 4.90 22.89
C ARG A 230 -1.12 5.23 21.56
N LEU A 231 -2.28 4.64 21.29
CA LEU A 231 -3.06 4.94 20.10
C LEU A 231 -3.54 6.39 20.10
N TRP A 232 -3.97 6.90 21.27
CA TRP A 232 -4.33 8.31 21.42
C TRP A 232 -3.15 9.25 21.16
N LEU A 233 -1.96 8.91 21.66
CA LEU A 233 -0.75 9.71 21.45
C LEU A 233 -0.37 9.73 19.97
N LYS A 234 -0.45 8.59 19.27
CA LYS A 234 -0.23 8.53 17.82
C LYS A 234 -1.20 9.46 17.09
N GLU A 235 -2.50 9.34 17.35
CA GLU A 235 -3.51 10.22 16.75
C GLU A 235 -3.21 11.71 16.99
N ARG A 236 -2.83 12.08 18.22
CA ARG A 236 -2.51 13.47 18.56
C ARG A 236 -1.24 13.95 17.87
N LEU A 237 -0.19 13.12 17.85
CA LEU A 237 1.08 13.45 17.21
C LEU A 237 0.93 13.60 15.69
N ASN A 238 0.05 12.83 15.05
CA ASN A 238 -0.21 12.93 13.62
C ASN A 238 -0.74 14.32 13.23
N ARG A 239 -1.59 14.92 14.07
CA ARG A 239 -2.07 16.29 13.87
C ARG A 239 -0.92 17.29 13.92
N THR A 240 -0.04 17.15 14.91
CA THR A 240 1.10 18.07 15.09
C THR A 240 2.22 17.88 14.07
N ARG A 241 2.34 16.68 13.49
CA ARG A 241 3.38 16.32 12.51
C ARG A 241 2.95 16.53 11.06
N GLY A 242 1.79 17.16 10.82
CA GLY A 242 1.30 17.42 9.46
C GLY A 242 0.90 16.16 8.68
N ARG A 243 0.67 15.03 9.36
CA ARG A 243 0.15 13.78 8.74
C ARG A 243 -1.37 13.72 8.70
N ALA A 244 -2.04 14.72 9.26
CA ALA A 244 -3.47 14.90 9.13
C ALA A 244 -3.80 15.37 7.71
N LEU A 245 -4.84 14.80 7.10
CA LEU A 245 -5.31 15.23 5.80
C LEU A 245 -5.91 16.65 5.93
N PRO A 246 -5.46 17.61 5.10
CA PRO A 246 -6.07 18.93 5.09
C PRO A 246 -7.55 18.84 4.68
N THR A 247 -8.37 19.68 5.29
CA THR A 247 -9.78 19.85 4.90
C THR A 247 -9.86 20.52 3.53
N ALA A 248 -10.79 20.10 2.65
CA ALA A 248 -11.03 20.84 1.41
C ALA A 248 -11.34 22.30 1.72
N GLY A 249 -10.58 23.21 1.10
CA GLY A 249 -10.64 24.65 1.35
C GLY A 249 -9.47 25.23 2.16
N SER A 250 -8.61 24.42 2.77
CA SER A 250 -7.33 24.90 3.31
C SER A 250 -6.24 24.76 2.25
N THR A 251 -6.25 25.63 1.24
CA THR A 251 -5.00 25.88 0.50
C THR A 251 -3.99 26.40 1.51
N SER A 252 -2.88 25.67 1.71
CA SER A 252 -1.72 26.24 2.39
C SER A 252 -1.28 27.44 1.57
N ALA A 253 -1.58 28.65 2.06
CA ALA A 253 -0.92 29.84 1.57
C ALA A 253 0.58 29.60 1.76
N GLY A 254 1.29 29.39 0.66
CA GLY A 254 2.74 29.42 0.66
C GLY A 254 3.16 30.73 1.31
N LEU A 255 4.00 30.64 2.33
CA LEU A 255 4.68 31.81 2.89
C LEU A 255 5.31 32.58 1.72
N PRO A 256 5.04 33.89 1.57
CA PRO A 256 5.67 34.65 0.50
C PRO A 256 7.16 34.67 0.76
N CYS A 257 7.91 34.04 -0.15
CA CYS A 257 9.36 34.18 -0.19
C CYS A 257 9.66 35.66 -0.40
N GLY A 258 10.26 36.29 0.61
CA GLY A 258 10.60 37.70 0.60
C GLY A 258 11.44 38.05 -0.62
N HIS A 259 10.99 39.08 -1.32
CA HIS A 259 11.78 39.85 -2.27
C HIS A 259 13.13 40.22 -1.65
N VAL A 260 14.22 39.80 -2.27
CA VAL A 260 15.49 40.55 -2.24
C VAL A 260 15.80 40.91 -3.68
N SER A 261 15.73 42.21 -3.94
CA SER A 261 15.96 42.80 -5.25
C SER A 261 17.43 42.73 -5.65
N ARG A 262 17.61 42.51 -6.96
CA ARG A 262 18.79 42.61 -7.83
C ARG A 262 19.88 43.58 -7.39
N GLU A 263 21.15 43.25 -7.72
CA GLU A 263 21.91 44.04 -8.71
C GLU A 263 23.17 43.32 -9.26
N THR A 264 23.26 43.28 -10.61
CA THR A 264 24.44 43.28 -11.54
C THR A 264 25.59 42.27 -11.36
N ALA A 265 26.33 41.78 -12.37
CA ALA A 265 26.62 42.27 -13.71
C ALA A 265 27.01 41.11 -14.68
N ALA A 266 26.95 41.46 -15.97
CA ALA A 266 27.38 40.76 -17.19
C ALA A 266 28.70 39.95 -17.16
N HIS A 267 28.71 38.79 -17.85
CA HIS A 267 29.58 38.55 -19.01
C HIS A 267 29.34 37.15 -19.63
N ALA A 268 29.00 37.12 -20.91
CA ALA A 268 29.30 36.04 -21.86
C ALA A 268 30.07 36.71 -23.03
N PRO A 269 30.69 36.02 -24.00
CA PRO A 269 30.67 34.58 -24.28
C PRO A 269 32.07 33.99 -24.61
N ARG A 270 32.15 32.70 -24.94
CA ARG A 270 32.81 32.21 -26.18
C ARG A 270 32.70 30.70 -26.37
N GLU A 271 32.49 30.37 -27.63
CA GLU A 271 32.37 29.06 -28.26
C GLU A 271 33.67 28.24 -28.16
N SER A 272 33.55 26.91 -28.22
CA SER A 272 34.31 26.07 -29.16
C SER A 272 33.95 24.59 -28.99
N THR A 273 33.43 23.99 -30.06
CA THR A 273 33.63 22.55 -30.38
C THR A 273 34.77 22.50 -31.41
N PRO A 274 35.62 21.45 -31.43
CA PRO A 274 35.40 20.24 -32.24
C PRO A 274 35.95 18.96 -31.54
N ARG A 275 35.95 17.70 -32.00
CA ARG A 275 35.29 16.82 -32.99
C ARG A 275 36.14 15.50 -32.98
N VAL A 276 35.52 14.33 -33.29
CA VAL A 276 36.12 13.02 -33.74
C VAL A 276 36.98 12.26 -32.68
N SER A 277 37.02 10.93 -32.51
CA SER A 277 36.99 9.75 -33.41
C SER A 277 36.68 8.47 -32.60
N ARG A 278 35.74 7.61 -33.01
CA ARG A 278 35.83 6.35 -33.80
C ARG A 278 36.53 5.14 -33.15
N GLU A 279 35.81 4.01 -33.26
CA GLU A 279 36.25 2.60 -33.42
C GLU A 279 36.91 1.94 -32.18
N THR A 280 36.68 0.68 -31.81
CA THR A 280 36.38 -0.52 -32.64
C THR A 280 35.83 -1.67 -31.76
N THR A 281 35.14 -2.57 -32.44
CA THR A 281 34.63 -3.92 -32.11
C THR A 281 35.56 -4.88 -31.37
N SER A 282 35.00 -5.85 -30.60
CA SER A 282 35.26 -7.31 -30.69
C SER A 282 34.43 -8.04 -29.60
N ARG A 283 33.43 -8.89 -29.86
CA ARG A 283 33.35 -10.23 -30.47
C ARG A 283 33.20 -11.33 -29.41
N VAL A 284 32.06 -12.03 -29.51
CA VAL A 284 31.66 -13.28 -28.85
C VAL A 284 32.55 -14.45 -29.29
N PRO A 285 32.60 -15.56 -28.53
CA PRO A 285 32.47 -16.87 -29.17
C PRO A 285 31.44 -17.81 -28.50
N ARG A 286 30.73 -18.53 -29.37
CA ARG A 286 29.96 -19.78 -29.15
C ARG A 286 30.86 -20.98 -29.46
N GLU A 287 30.68 -22.10 -28.76
CA GLU A 287 30.84 -23.49 -29.23
C GLU A 287 29.87 -24.38 -28.40
N THR A 288 28.82 -25.05 -28.92
CA THR A 288 28.69 -26.32 -29.70
C THR A 288 29.16 -27.56 -28.92
N SER A 289 28.24 -28.41 -28.40
CA SER A 289 27.57 -29.58 -29.03
C SER A 289 28.28 -30.93 -28.78
N THR A 290 27.59 -31.90 -28.14
CA THR A 290 27.55 -33.34 -28.53
C THR A 290 26.58 -34.14 -27.64
N GLY A 291 25.64 -34.89 -28.23
CA GLY A 291 25.02 -36.12 -27.65
C GLY A 291 25.87 -37.37 -28.02
N PRO A 292 25.42 -38.65 -27.93
CA PRO A 292 24.04 -39.17 -27.88
C PRO A 292 23.79 -40.41 -26.94
N SER A 293 22.58 -40.99 -27.00
CA SER A 293 22.26 -42.46 -27.00
C SER A 293 21.26 -43.04 -25.97
N ALA A 294 20.07 -43.40 -26.49
CA ALA A 294 19.27 -44.63 -26.35
C ALA A 294 19.05 -45.38 -25.01
N GLY A 295 17.77 -45.62 -24.69
CA GLY A 295 17.19 -46.98 -24.60
C GLY A 295 16.70 -47.49 -23.23
N PRO A 296 15.60 -48.29 -23.16
CA PRO A 296 14.69 -48.33 -22.00
C PRO A 296 14.80 -49.60 -21.15
N ARG A 297 14.24 -49.56 -19.91
CA ARG A 297 13.80 -50.78 -19.20
C ARG A 297 12.52 -50.56 -18.39
N ALA A 298 11.50 -51.29 -18.79
CA ALA A 298 10.33 -51.61 -18.00
C ALA A 298 10.70 -52.64 -16.91
N THR A 299 10.14 -52.49 -15.72
CA THR A 299 9.78 -53.62 -14.87
C THR A 299 8.45 -53.33 -14.18
N SER A 300 7.54 -54.26 -14.45
CA SER A 300 6.20 -54.50 -13.95
C SER A 300 6.10 -54.73 -12.43
N ASN A 301 4.85 -54.70 -11.97
CA ASN A 301 4.29 -55.47 -10.83
C ASN A 301 4.56 -54.89 -9.43
N THR A 302 3.61 -54.77 -8.50
CA THR A 302 2.35 -55.49 -8.26
C THR A 302 1.46 -54.63 -7.36
N ALA A 303 0.16 -54.60 -7.66
CA ALA A 303 -0.87 -54.09 -6.75
C ALA A 303 -1.12 -55.09 -5.61
N ALA A 304 -1.15 -54.62 -4.37
CA ALA A 304 -1.74 -55.35 -3.25
C ALA A 304 -2.60 -54.40 -2.42
N ALA A 305 -3.89 -54.74 -2.33
CA ALA A 305 -4.95 -54.03 -1.62
C ALA A 305 -4.76 -54.10 -0.08
N PRO A 306 -5.37 -53.17 0.67
CA PRO A 306 -5.24 -53.08 2.13
C PRO A 306 -6.20 -54.03 2.87
N PRO A 307 -5.85 -54.57 4.05
CA PRO A 307 -6.81 -55.24 4.91
C PRO A 307 -7.68 -54.23 5.67
N ARG A 308 -8.97 -54.58 5.76
CA ARG A 308 -10.03 -53.89 6.50
C ARG A 308 -9.81 -53.90 8.01
N ALA A 309 -10.40 -52.89 8.63
CA ALA A 309 -10.53 -52.60 10.05
C ALA A 309 -11.10 -53.72 10.93
N VAL A 310 -10.67 -53.76 12.20
CA VAL A 310 -11.50 -54.08 13.37
C VAL A 310 -11.00 -53.24 14.57
N LYS A 311 -11.89 -52.40 15.12
CA LYS A 311 -11.86 -51.85 16.49
C LYS A 311 -12.59 -52.84 17.42
N PRO A 312 -12.27 -52.92 18.72
CA PRO A 312 -12.61 -51.86 19.69
C PRO A 312 -11.43 -51.00 20.13
#